data_AF-A0A9E0KYS3-F1
#
_entry.id   AF-A0A9E0KYS3-F1
#
_cell.length_a   1.000
_cell.length_b   1.000
_cell.length_c   1.000
_cell.angle_alpha   90.00
_cell.angle_beta   90.00
_cell.angle_gamma   90.00
#
_symmetry.space_group_name_H-M   'P 1'
#
loop_
_entity.id
_entity.type
_entity.pdbx_description
1 polymer ?
#
loop_
_entity_poly.entity_id
_entity_poly.type
_entity_poly.pdbx_seq_one_letter_code
_entity_poly.pdbx_strand_id
1 'polypeptide(L)' 'MNVSDPTGLHRNGSPTTQSFVCDGRSYCSQMRSCDEAKYFLSHCPNMEMDGNNDGIPCQQQWCQ' A
#
# COMPACT_ATOMS: atom_id res chain seq x y z
N MET A 1 -18.88 22.37 4.69
CA MET A 1 -17.62 21.64 4.98
C MET A 1 -18.00 20.59 6.02
N ASN A 2 -18.14 19.31 5.76
CA ASN A 2 -17.60 18.42 4.74
C ASN A 2 -18.73 17.39 4.48
N VAL A 3 -19.22 17.31 3.25
CA VAL A 3 -20.51 16.67 2.93
C VAL A 3 -20.46 15.16 3.14
N SER A 4 -21.51 14.69 3.81
CA SER A 4 -21.97 13.32 4.01
C SER A 4 -21.81 12.42 2.77
N ASP A 5 -21.12 11.30 2.95
CA ASP A 5 -21.21 10.13 2.07
C ASP A 5 -21.35 8.86 2.94
N PRO A 6 -22.50 8.14 2.90
CA PRO A 6 -22.71 6.89 3.62
C PRO A 6 -22.26 5.64 2.84
N THR A 7 -21.53 5.80 1.74
CA THR A 7 -20.95 4.70 0.96
C THR A 7 -19.45 4.64 1.20
N GLY A 8 -19.03 3.73 2.09
CA GLY A 8 -17.63 3.32 2.25
C GLY A 8 -17.10 2.58 1.01
N LEU A 9 -17.19 3.18 -0.16
CA LEU A 9 -16.47 2.73 -1.35
C LEU A 9 -15.06 3.31 -1.26
N HIS A 10 -14.17 2.46 -0.77
CA HIS A 10 -12.74 2.67 -0.74
C HIS A 10 -12.26 3.32 -2.03
N ARG A 11 -11.54 4.42 -1.81
CA ARG A 11 -11.14 5.39 -2.82
C ARG A 11 -10.45 4.68 -3.96
N ASN A 12 -11.04 4.87 -5.13
CA ASN A 12 -10.49 4.58 -6.43
C ASN A 12 -9.14 5.32 -6.55
N GLY A 13 -8.06 4.64 -6.18
CA GLY A 13 -6.71 5.11 -6.35
C GLY A 13 -6.34 4.98 -7.81
N SER A 14 -6.68 5.98 -8.63
CA SER A 14 -5.99 6.14 -9.91
C SER A 14 -4.48 6.13 -9.61
N PRO A 15 -3.66 5.37 -10.35
CA PRO A 15 -2.22 5.39 -10.19
C PRO A 15 -1.71 6.73 -10.73
N THR A 16 -1.93 7.82 -9.97
CA THR A 16 -1.00 8.95 -10.00
C THR A 16 0.36 8.31 -9.87
N THR A 17 1.22 8.56 -10.85
CA THR A 17 2.61 8.09 -10.94
C THR A 17 3.39 8.67 -9.76
N GLN A 18 3.08 8.21 -8.54
CA GLN A 18 3.74 8.62 -7.33
C GLN A 18 5.12 7.97 -7.39
N SER A 19 6.13 8.82 -7.38
CA SER A 19 7.52 8.39 -7.35
C SER A 19 7.75 7.68 -6.02
N PHE A 20 7.64 6.34 -6.03
CA PHE A 20 7.87 5.52 -4.86
C PHE A 20 9.36 5.59 -4.51
N VAL A 21 9.65 6.08 -3.31
CA VAL A 21 11.01 6.19 -2.77
C VAL A 21 11.05 5.43 -1.47
N CYS A 22 12.14 4.70 -1.25
CA CYS A 22 12.42 4.05 0.01
C CYS A 22 12.64 5.10 1.11
N ASP A 23 11.57 5.52 1.76
CA ASP A 23 11.56 6.52 2.83
C ASP A 23 11.61 5.90 4.24
N GLY A 24 11.84 4.58 4.32
CA GLY A 24 11.94 3.83 5.57
C GLY A 24 10.62 3.21 6.04
N ARG A 25 9.56 3.28 5.23
CA ARG A 25 8.30 2.60 5.52
C ARG A 25 8.40 1.11 5.22
N SER A 26 8.23 0.28 6.25
CA SER A 26 8.34 -1.18 6.16
C SER A 26 7.05 -1.94 6.49
N TYR A 27 5.98 -1.24 6.88
CA TYR A 27 4.71 -1.84 7.32
C TYR A 27 3.52 -1.45 6.46
N CYS A 28 2.52 -2.33 6.40
CA CYS A 28 1.33 -2.15 5.59
C CYS A 28 0.46 -0.96 5.98
N SER A 29 0.39 -0.60 7.26
CA SER A 29 -0.36 0.57 7.71
C SER A 29 0.17 1.90 7.16
N GLN A 30 1.40 1.89 6.63
CA GLN A 30 2.06 3.06 6.07
C GLN A 30 1.96 3.11 4.53
N MET A 31 1.56 2.01 3.90
CA MET A 31 1.28 1.93 2.46
C MET A 31 -0.06 2.58 2.15
N ARG A 32 -0.30 2.90 0.89
CA ARG A 32 -1.59 3.43 0.41
C ARG A 32 -2.20 2.62 -0.71
N SER A 33 -1.47 1.63 -1.25
CA SER A 33 -1.96 0.73 -2.29
C SER A 33 -1.15 -0.56 -2.37
N CYS A 34 -1.72 -1.56 -3.06
CA CYS A 34 -1.07 -2.85 -3.30
C CYS A 34 0.18 -2.69 -4.18
N ASP A 35 0.09 -1.86 -5.23
CA ASP A 35 1.21 -1.61 -6.14
C ASP A 35 2.37 -0.90 -5.45
N GLU A 36 2.07 0.05 -4.56
CA GLU A 36 3.09 0.70 -3.72
C GLU A 36 3.77 -0.34 -2.81
N ALA A 37 2.99 -1.18 -2.12
CA ALA A 37 3.53 -2.22 -1.24
C ALA A 37 4.43 -3.21 -2.01
N LYS A 38 4.00 -3.66 -3.19
CA LYS A 38 4.80 -4.54 -4.06
C LYS A 38 6.08 -3.86 -4.56
N TYR A 39 5.99 -2.58 -4.91
CA TYR A 39 7.15 -1.81 -5.32
C TYR A 39 8.18 -1.75 -4.19
N PHE A 40 7.75 -1.39 -2.99
CA PHE A 40 8.63 -1.30 -1.82
C PHE A 40 9.25 -2.64 -1.46
N LEU A 41 8.47 -3.74 -1.45
CA LEU A 41 9.00 -5.09 -1.22
C LEU A 41 10.11 -5.48 -2.21
N SER A 42 9.98 -5.05 -3.47
CA SER A 42 10.94 -5.41 -4.54
C SER A 42 12.11 -4.45 -4.69
N HIS A 43 11.93 -3.15 -4.39
CA HIS A 43 12.93 -2.10 -4.63
C HIS A 43 13.67 -1.65 -3.36
N CYS A 44 13.09 -1.85 -2.18
CA CYS A 44 13.63 -1.30 -0.95
C CYS A 44 14.09 -2.40 0.01
N PRO A 45 15.25 -2.22 0.68
CA PRO A 45 15.72 -3.17 1.68
C PRO A 45 14.93 -3.07 2.99
N ASN A 46 14.94 -4.15 3.79
CA ASN A 46 14.32 -4.24 5.12
C ASN A 46 12.78 -4.12 5.15
N MET A 47 12.10 -4.84 4.25
CA MET A 47 10.64 -4.84 4.19
C MET A 47 10.04 -5.96 5.07
N GLU A 48 9.22 -5.57 6.06
CA GLU A 48 8.55 -6.48 7.02
C GLU A 48 7.04 -6.63 6.73
N MET A 49 6.61 -6.25 5.53
CA MET A 49 5.22 -6.22 5.09
C MET A 49 4.74 -7.51 4.41
N ASP A 50 5.67 -8.42 4.09
CA ASP A 50 5.42 -9.76 3.57
C ASP A 50 5.80 -10.80 4.65
N GLY A 51 4.87 -11.00 5.59
CA GLY A 51 5.12 -11.85 6.77
C GLY A 51 5.24 -13.35 6.46
N ASN A 52 4.66 -13.80 5.34
CA ASN A 52 4.68 -15.18 4.88
C ASN A 52 5.61 -15.43 3.68
N ASN A 53 6.29 -14.39 3.19
CA ASN A 53 7.23 -14.44 2.06
C ASN A 53 6.63 -15.07 0.80
N ASP A 54 5.35 -14.80 0.54
CA ASP A 54 4.67 -15.29 -0.65
C ASP A 54 4.75 -14.29 -1.83
N GLY A 55 5.40 -13.14 -1.61
CA GLY A 55 5.56 -12.09 -2.60
C GLY A 55 4.34 -11.17 -2.73
N ILE A 56 3.33 -11.32 -1.87
CA ILE A 56 2.16 -10.44 -1.82
C ILE A 56 2.14 -9.69 -0.48
N PRO A 57 2.73 -8.48 -0.42
CA PRO A 57 2.70 -7.68 0.79
C PRO A 57 1.29 -7.16 1.04
N CYS A 58 0.92 -7.04 2.31
CA CYS A 58 -0.31 -6.35 2.72
C CYS A 58 -1.64 -6.90 2.17
N GLN A 59 -1.75 -8.22 2.01
CA GLN A 59 -2.97 -8.91 1.54
C GLN A 59 -4.25 -8.49 2.27
N GLN A 60 -4.18 -8.25 3.57
CA GLN A 60 -5.36 -7.91 4.37
C GLN A 60 -5.78 -6.43 4.27
N GLN A 61 -4.90 -5.53 3.81
CA GLN A 61 -5.17 -4.09 3.81
C GLN A 61 -5.25 -3.49 2.41
N TRP A 62 -4.39 -3.93 1.48
CA TRP A 62 -4.25 -3.31 0.17
C TRP A 62 -4.43 -4.28 -1.00
N CYS A 63 -3.98 -5.53 -0.85
CA CYS A 63 -4.02 -6.56 -1.91
C CYS A 63 -5.14 -7.59 -1.62
N GLN A 64 -6.41 -7.19 -1.75
CA GLN A 64 -7.58 -8.09 -1.73
C GLN A 64 -7.98 -8.54 -3.14
#